data_AF-A0A3C1UT98-F1
#
_entry.id   AF-A0A3C1UT98-F1
#
_cell.length_a   1.000
_cell.length_b   1.000
_cell.length_c   1.000
_cell.angle_alpha   90.00
_cell.angle_beta   90.00
_cell.angle_gamma   90.00
#
_symmetry.space_group_name_H-M   'P 1'
#
loop_
_entity.id
_entity.type
_entity.pdbx_description
1 polymer ?
#
loop_
_entity_poly.entity_id
_entity_poly.type
_entity_poly.pdbx_seq_one_letter_code
_entity_poly.pdbx_strand_id
1 'polypeptide(L)'
;NAFMNYTTRKTERTVLSWVHKSSAQGLRGQVVGPSDIYLIFDGDGQGTGAQNNYPDPNDNHGEDGTNFQMCDGSAKWVKREKYLYTYELSQDENRSRR
;
A
#
# COMPACT_ATOMS: atom_id res chain seq x y z
N ASN A 1 7.06 -20.07 3.63
CA ASN A 1 6.64 -19.34 4.85
C ASN A 1 6.89 -17.86 4.67
N ALA A 2 5.94 -17.14 4.09
CA ALA A 2 6.04 -15.69 3.96
C ALA A 2 5.65 -15.05 5.29
N PHE A 3 6.56 -14.26 5.85
CA PHE A 3 6.35 -13.53 7.09
C PHE A 3 5.38 -12.38 6.78
N MET A 4 4.13 -12.45 7.27
CA MET A 4 3.20 -11.31 7.25
C MET A 4 3.43 -10.48 8.51
N ASN A 5 3.75 -9.19 8.38
CA ASN A 5 4.14 -8.34 9.51
C ASN A 5 2.94 -7.71 10.23
N TYR A 6 1.92 -8.50 10.60
CA TYR A 6 0.76 -7.98 11.33
C TYR A 6 1.07 -7.67 12.81
N THR A 7 2.18 -8.20 13.35
CA THR A 7 2.55 -8.07 14.77
C THR A 7 3.43 -6.86 15.06
N THR A 8 4.14 -6.31 14.08
CA THR A 8 4.97 -5.10 14.28
C THR A 8 4.36 -3.94 13.52
N ARG A 9 3.77 -3.01 14.24
CA ARG A 9 3.17 -1.80 13.65
C ARG A 9 4.23 -0.71 13.47
N LYS A 10 4.07 0.07 12.41
CA LYS A 10 4.76 1.35 12.24
C LYS A 10 4.24 2.32 13.30
N THR A 11 5.12 3.15 13.84
CA THR A 11 4.80 4.14 14.88
C THR A 11 5.44 5.48 14.53
N GLU A 12 5.07 6.56 15.21
CA GLU A 12 5.71 7.88 15.05
C GLU A 12 7.24 7.82 15.19
N ARG A 13 7.76 6.93 16.04
CA ARG A 13 9.21 6.77 16.24
C ARG A 13 9.90 5.99 15.12
N THR A 14 9.18 5.11 14.42
CA THR A 14 9.76 4.20 13.43
C THR A 14 9.47 4.59 11.99
N VAL A 15 8.52 5.50 11.76
CA VAL A 15 8.09 5.93 10.42
C VAL A 15 9.19 6.61 9.60
N LEU A 16 10.16 7.26 10.26
CA LEU A 16 11.30 7.92 9.60
C LEU A 16 12.36 6.95 9.08
N SER A 17 12.38 5.72 9.58
CA SER A 17 13.45 4.76 9.31
C SER A 17 12.93 3.32 9.29
N TRP A 18 11.72 3.10 8.76
CA TRP A 18 11.13 1.77 8.77
C TRP A 18 11.89 0.87 7.81
N VAL A 19 12.44 -0.23 8.33
CA VAL A 19 13.09 -1.25 7.52
C VAL A 19 12.05 -2.30 7.15
N HIS A 20 11.72 -2.37 5.87
CA HIS A 20 10.73 -3.27 5.30
C HIS A 20 11.08 -4.76 5.56
N LYS A 21 10.11 -5.56 5.98
CA LYS A 21 10.36 -6.93 6.49
C LYS A 21 9.95 -8.02 5.51
N SER A 22 8.90 -7.78 4.75
CA SER A 22 8.38 -8.66 3.71
C SER A 22 9.31 -8.75 2.50
N SER A 23 9.27 -9.89 1.82
CA SER A 23 10.00 -10.12 0.56
C SER A 23 9.15 -9.89 -0.69
N ALA A 24 7.84 -9.63 -0.53
CA ALA A 24 6.99 -9.29 -1.67
C ALA A 24 7.55 -8.05 -2.39
N GLN A 25 7.43 -8.04 -3.72
CA GLN A 25 7.94 -6.97 -4.57
C GLN A 25 9.46 -6.71 -4.45
N GLY A 26 10.22 -7.61 -3.81
CA GLY A 26 11.67 -7.47 -3.64
C GLY A 26 12.11 -6.39 -2.64
N LEU A 27 11.22 -5.97 -1.74
CA LEU A 27 11.43 -4.79 -0.90
C LEU A 27 12.15 -5.06 0.44
N ARG A 28 12.45 -6.32 0.76
CA ARG A 28 13.01 -6.70 2.07
C ARG A 28 14.32 -5.95 2.37
N GLY A 29 14.39 -5.33 3.54
CA GLY A 29 15.57 -4.61 3.99
C GLY A 29 15.67 -3.17 3.46
N GLN A 30 14.79 -2.76 2.55
CA GLN A 30 14.69 -1.37 2.13
C GLN A 30 14.23 -0.49 3.29
N VAL A 31 14.86 0.68 3.43
CA VAL A 31 14.39 1.73 4.34
C VAL A 31 13.36 2.57 3.60
N VAL A 32 12.18 2.72 4.19
CA VAL A 32 11.09 3.56 3.67
C VAL A 32 10.75 4.67 4.66
N GLY A 33 10.29 5.80 4.13
CA GLY A 33 9.99 6.99 4.90
C GLY A 33 8.51 7.37 4.89
N PRO A 34 8.15 8.49 5.55
CA PRO A 34 6.77 8.96 5.63
C PRO A 34 6.15 9.29 4.26
N SER A 35 6.96 9.62 3.25
CA SER A 35 6.52 9.82 1.87
C SER A 35 6.11 8.53 1.17
N ASP A 36 6.50 7.36 1.68
CA ASP A 36 6.22 6.04 1.07
C ASP A 36 5.12 5.27 1.83
N ILE A 37 4.76 5.75 3.02
CA ILE A 37 3.78 5.12 3.91
C ILE A 37 2.49 5.94 3.88
N TYR A 38 1.38 5.37 3.43
CA TYR A 38 0.07 6.01 3.42
C TYR A 38 -0.71 5.80 4.72
N LEU A 39 -1.52 6.79 5.10
CA LEU A 39 -2.45 6.72 6.24
C LEU A 39 -3.91 6.59 5.78
N ILE A 40 -4.28 7.24 4.67
CA ILE A 40 -5.65 7.24 4.14
C ILE A 40 -5.60 6.85 2.67
N PHE A 41 -6.56 6.04 2.25
CA PHE A 41 -6.76 5.65 0.87
C PHE A 41 -8.26 5.60 0.57
N ASP A 42 -8.62 5.71 -0.71
CA ASP A 42 -10.01 5.64 -1.14
C ASP A 42 -10.61 4.25 -0.90
N GLY A 43 -11.88 4.23 -0.49
CA GLY A 43 -12.60 2.99 -0.24
C GLY A 43 -13.19 2.38 -1.51
N ASP A 44 -13.36 1.06 -1.52
CA ASP A 44 -13.81 0.34 -2.71
C ASP A 44 -15.32 0.34 -2.92
N GLY A 45 -15.71 0.16 -4.17
CA GLY A 45 -17.06 -0.24 -4.56
C GLY A 45 -17.34 -1.73 -4.26
N GLN A 46 -18.63 -2.09 -4.19
CA GLN A 46 -19.07 -3.49 -4.13
C GLN A 46 -19.75 -3.86 -5.45
N GLY A 47 -19.57 -5.09 -5.93
CA GLY A 47 -20.20 -5.54 -7.17
C GLY A 47 -19.56 -6.78 -7.78
N THR A 48 -20.10 -7.23 -8.91
CA THR A 48 -19.49 -8.31 -9.68
C THR A 48 -18.14 -7.86 -10.24
N GLY A 49 -17.09 -8.63 -9.95
CA GLY A 49 -15.73 -8.33 -10.40
C GLY A 49 -14.96 -7.35 -9.51
N ALA A 50 -15.55 -6.88 -8.40
CA ALA A 50 -14.87 -6.03 -7.42
C ALA A 50 -13.66 -6.76 -6.81
N GLN A 51 -12.57 -6.03 -6.62
CA GLN A 51 -11.29 -6.48 -6.11
C GLN A 51 -10.96 -5.70 -4.85
N ASN A 52 -11.02 -6.38 -3.71
CA ASN A 52 -10.86 -5.75 -2.41
C ASN A 52 -9.50 -5.01 -2.29
N ASN A 53 -9.59 -3.73 -2.00
CA ASN A 53 -8.54 -2.72 -1.95
C ASN A 53 -7.68 -2.82 -3.21
N TYR A 54 -8.25 -2.77 -4.41
CA TYR A 54 -7.48 -2.78 -5.64
C TYR A 54 -8.27 -2.10 -6.76
N PRO A 55 -7.67 -1.14 -7.51
CA PRO A 55 -8.38 -0.39 -8.53
C PRO A 55 -9.12 -1.30 -9.50
N ASP A 56 -10.43 -1.13 -9.57
CA ASP A 56 -11.30 -1.85 -10.49
C ASP A 56 -12.48 -0.97 -10.95
N PRO A 57 -13.23 -1.40 -11.99
CA PRO A 57 -14.30 -0.59 -12.57
C PRO A 57 -15.45 -0.22 -11.62
N ASN A 58 -15.59 -0.88 -10.49
CA ASN A 58 -16.64 -0.60 -9.50
C ASN A 58 -16.27 0.55 -8.55
N ASP A 59 -15.00 0.93 -8.49
CA ASP A 59 -14.53 1.99 -7.59
C ASP A 59 -14.88 3.39 -8.12
N ASN A 60 -15.03 4.35 -7.21
CA ASN A 60 -15.31 5.76 -7.54
C ASN A 60 -14.20 6.40 -8.41
N HIS A 61 -12.97 5.93 -8.26
CA HIS A 61 -11.81 6.33 -9.05
C HIS A 61 -11.60 5.46 -10.31
N GLY A 62 -12.43 4.42 -10.47
CA GLY A 62 -12.33 3.44 -11.54
C GLY A 62 -11.03 2.65 -11.54
N GLU A 63 -10.74 2.01 -12.66
CA GLU A 63 -9.60 1.11 -12.77
C GLU A 63 -8.26 1.76 -13.14
N ASP A 64 -8.20 3.07 -13.32
CA ASP A 64 -6.96 3.73 -13.75
C ASP A 64 -5.91 3.79 -12.62
N GLY A 65 -6.36 3.79 -11.37
CA GLY A 65 -5.51 3.96 -10.20
C GLY A 65 -6.30 4.31 -8.96
N THR A 66 -5.62 4.83 -7.95
CA THR A 66 -6.24 5.31 -6.71
C THR A 66 -5.39 6.42 -6.10
N ASN A 67 -5.95 7.18 -5.17
CA ASN A 67 -5.24 8.20 -4.40
C ASN A 67 -4.89 7.72 -2.99
N PHE A 68 -3.70 8.08 -2.54
CA PHE A 68 -3.22 7.86 -1.19
C PHE A 68 -2.79 9.17 -0.55
N GLN A 69 -3.20 9.36 0.70
CA GLN A 69 -2.62 10.37 1.58
C GLN A 69 -1.43 9.73 2.31
N MET A 70 -0.27 10.35 2.17
CA MET A 70 0.99 9.89 2.73
C MET A 70 1.19 10.43 4.14
N CYS A 71 2.02 9.76 4.94
CA CYS A 71 2.28 10.14 6.32
C CYS A 71 3.04 11.47 6.43
N ASP A 72 3.74 11.91 5.38
CA ASP A 72 4.32 13.27 5.28
C ASP A 72 3.28 14.38 4.97
N GLY A 73 2.01 14.04 4.80
CA GLY A 73 0.93 14.98 4.46
C GLY A 73 0.70 15.19 2.96
N SER A 74 1.53 14.62 2.09
CA SER A 74 1.32 14.68 0.64
C SER A 74 0.19 13.76 0.18
N ALA A 75 -0.32 14.01 -1.02
CA ALA A 75 -1.25 13.12 -1.71
C ALA A 75 -0.62 12.61 -3.01
N LYS A 76 -0.84 11.35 -3.35
CA LYS A 76 -0.29 10.70 -4.54
C LYS A 76 -1.39 9.98 -5.31
N TRP A 77 -1.42 10.15 -6.63
CA TRP A 77 -2.15 9.27 -7.54
C TRP A 77 -1.25 8.11 -7.96
N VAL A 78 -1.72 6.88 -7.75
CA VAL A 78 -1.00 5.65 -8.07
C VAL A 78 -1.75 4.88 -9.14
N LYS A 79 -1.12 4.74 -10.30
CA LYS A 79 -1.68 3.95 -11.41
C LYS A 79 -1.86 2.49 -11.00
N ARG A 80 -2.89 1.83 -11.54
CA ARG A 80 -3.22 0.41 -11.26
C ARG A 80 -2.03 -0.54 -11.42
N GLU A 81 -1.18 -0.32 -12.42
CA GLU A 81 0.04 -1.10 -12.68
C GLU A 81 1.10 -1.01 -11.57
N LYS A 82 1.10 0.07 -10.77
CA LYS A 82 2.00 0.30 -9.64
C LYS A 82 1.34 0.03 -8.28
N TYR A 83 0.06 -0.32 -8.28
CA TYR A 83 -0.70 -0.46 -7.04
C TYR A 83 -0.08 -1.50 -6.09
N LEU A 84 0.16 -2.73 -6.56
CA LEU A 84 0.69 -3.79 -5.68
C LEU A 84 2.07 -3.44 -5.11
N TYR A 85 2.92 -2.81 -5.91
CA TYR A 85 4.21 -2.31 -5.46
C TYR A 85 4.05 -1.26 -4.37
N THR A 86 3.18 -0.27 -4.58
CA THR A 86 2.99 0.85 -3.66
C THR A 86 2.27 0.45 -2.37
N TYR A 87 1.27 -0.42 -2.49
CA TYR A 87 0.61 -1.03 -1.34
C TYR A 87 1.63 -1.76 -0.48
N GLU A 88 2.44 -2.64 -1.10
CA GLU A 88 3.42 -3.40 -0.35
C GLU A 88 4.45 -2.48 0.29
N LEU A 89 5.06 -1.56 -0.47
CA LEU A 89 6.02 -0.57 0.03
C LEU A 89 5.52 0.14 1.30
N SER A 90 4.25 0.54 1.29
CA SER A 90 3.62 1.22 2.41
C SER A 90 3.26 0.29 3.57
N GLN A 91 2.60 -0.83 3.29
CA GLN A 91 1.93 -1.63 4.33
C GLN A 91 2.83 -2.72 4.93
N ASP A 92 3.77 -3.28 4.17
CA ASP A 92 4.65 -4.38 4.64
C ASP A 92 3.85 -5.60 5.09
N GLU A 93 2.81 -5.94 4.31
CA GLU A 93 1.85 -7.00 4.62
C GLU A 93 2.01 -8.24 3.72
N ASN A 94 3.06 -8.28 2.90
CA ASN A 94 3.34 -9.37 1.97
C ASN A 94 2.23 -9.55 0.92
N ARG A 95 1.70 -8.45 0.41
CA ARG A 95 0.73 -8.44 -0.71
C ARG A 95 1.46 -8.67 -2.04
N SER A 96 1.22 -9.82 -2.64
CA SER A 96 1.81 -10.22 -3.93
C SER A 96 0.77 -10.41 -5.04
N ARG A 97 -0.51 -10.14 -4.78
CA ARG A 97 -1.62 -10.33 -5.71
C ARG A 97 -2.70 -9.27 -5.51
N ARG A 98 -3.51 -9.09 -6.56
CA ARG A 98 -4.74 -8.29 -6.54
C ARG A 98 -5.66 -8.82 -5.46
#